data_AF-A0A1H4UP80-F1
#
_entry.id   AF-A0A1H4UP80-F1
#
_cell.length_a   1.000
_cell.length_b   1.000
_cell.length_c   1.000
_cell.angle_alpha   90.00
_cell.angle_beta   90.00
_cell.angle_gamma   90.00
#
_symmetry.space_group_name_H-M   'P 1'
#
loop_
_entity.id
_entity.type
_entity.pdbx_description
1 polymer ?
#
loop_
_entity_poly.entity_id
_entity_poly.type
_entity_poly.pdbx_seq_one_letter_code
_entity_poly.pdbx_strand_id
1 'polypeptide(L)'
;MDTTSWPIPDGLSPKGRSAAETILAYLTETGRTYHGGGGRFYTPQEWVDRGEEYGTDSLLVITHDGGDHAPVFNYAYDEPELGEELRRKLQPLGLFVEQCTSWSSAVYAI
;
A
#
# COMPACT_ATOMS: atom_id res chain seq x y z
N MET A 1 3.86 15.14 14.34
CA MET A 1 3.00 14.18 13.63
C MET A 1 3.57 12.80 13.90
N ASP A 2 2.72 11.82 14.17
CA ASP A 2 3.18 10.44 14.38
C ASP A 2 3.64 9.86 13.04
N THR A 3 4.94 9.71 12.87
CA THR A 3 5.58 9.30 11.61
C THR A 3 5.56 7.78 11.40
N THR A 4 4.80 7.03 12.22
CA THR A 4 4.61 5.58 12.08
C THR A 4 3.14 5.16 12.01
N SER A 5 2.20 6.12 12.09
CA SER A 5 0.76 5.84 12.11
C SER A 5 0.19 5.61 10.70
N TRP A 6 -0.39 4.44 10.46
CA TRP A 6 -1.04 4.08 9.19
C TRP A 6 -2.57 4.01 9.35
N PRO A 7 -3.28 5.14 9.30
CA PRO A 7 -4.74 5.13 9.42
C PRO A 7 -5.36 4.39 8.24
N ILE A 8 -6.30 3.47 8.53
CA ILE A 8 -7.08 2.75 7.51
C ILE A 8 -8.36 3.56 7.24
N PRO A 9 -8.60 4.05 6.02
CA PRO A 9 -9.79 4.83 5.69
C PRO A 9 -11.10 4.06 5.89
N ASP A 10 -12.15 4.74 6.36
CA ASP A 10 -13.45 4.11 6.61
C ASP A 10 -14.20 3.70 5.34
N GLY A 11 -14.00 4.42 4.23
CA GLY A 11 -14.69 4.20 2.95
C GLY A 11 -14.18 3.04 2.11
N LEU A 12 -13.27 2.20 2.62
CA LEU A 12 -12.79 1.03 1.90
C LEU A 12 -13.87 -0.04 1.79
N SER A 13 -13.87 -0.76 0.66
CA SER A 13 -14.62 -2.01 0.54
C SER A 13 -14.12 -3.05 1.55
N PRO A 14 -14.89 -4.12 1.86
CA PRO A 14 -14.42 -5.18 2.75
C PRO A 14 -13.07 -5.78 2.32
N LYS A 15 -12.88 -6.02 1.02
CA LYS A 15 -11.59 -6.51 0.48
C LYS A 15 -10.48 -5.46 0.60
N GLY A 16 -10.78 -4.19 0.32
CA GLY A 16 -9.80 -3.10 0.46
C GLY A 16 -9.34 -2.94 1.92
N ARG A 17 -10.26 -3.08 2.87
CA ARG A 17 -9.94 -3.08 4.30
C ARG A 17 -9.05 -4.26 4.69
N SER A 18 -9.39 -5.48 4.25
CA SER A 18 -8.55 -6.65 4.49
C SER A 18 -7.14 -6.50 3.89
N ALA A 19 -7.02 -5.84 2.74
CA ALA A 19 -5.73 -5.50 2.14
C ALA A 19 -4.93 -4.56 3.05
N ALA A 20 -5.54 -3.45 3.48
CA ALA A 20 -4.89 -2.44 4.33
C ALA A 20 -4.44 -3.04 5.68
N GLU A 21 -5.29 -3.86 6.30
CA GLU A 21 -4.97 -4.56 7.55
C GLU A 21 -3.80 -5.54 7.37
N THR A 22 -3.79 -6.31 6.28
CA THR A 22 -2.72 -7.27 5.99
C THR A 22 -1.39 -6.56 5.73
N ILE A 23 -1.42 -5.47 4.96
CA ILE A 23 -0.24 -4.65 4.67
C ILE A 23 0.28 -4.02 5.96
N LEU A 24 -0.58 -3.40 6.76
CA LEU A 24 -0.19 -2.79 8.03
C LEU A 24 0.41 -3.81 9.00
N ALA A 25 -0.19 -4.99 9.12
CA ALA A 25 0.36 -6.08 9.92
C ALA A 25 1.77 -6.45 9.43
N TYR A 26 1.98 -6.62 8.13
CA TYR A 26 3.30 -6.92 7.56
C TYR A 26 4.33 -5.81 7.82
N LEU A 27 3.98 -4.54 7.59
CA LEU A 27 4.88 -3.42 7.84
C LEU A 27 5.24 -3.32 9.34
N THR A 28 4.29 -3.60 10.23
CA THR A 28 4.51 -3.62 11.67
C THR A 28 5.42 -4.78 12.10
N GLU A 29 5.12 -5.99 11.64
CA GLU A 29 5.90 -7.21 11.91
C GLU A 29 7.36 -7.07 11.47
N THR A 30 7.60 -6.35 10.38
CA THR A 30 8.93 -6.17 9.78
C THR A 30 9.62 -4.87 10.19
N GLY A 31 9.01 -4.06 11.06
CA GLY A 31 9.58 -2.79 11.55
C GLY A 31 9.68 -1.68 10.50
N ARG A 32 8.87 -1.73 9.44
CA ARG A 32 8.91 -0.84 8.27
C ARG A 32 7.82 0.23 8.27
N THR A 33 7.34 0.64 9.44
CA THR A 33 6.21 1.60 9.52
C THR A 33 6.61 3.06 9.35
N TYR A 34 7.92 3.36 9.32
CA TYR A 34 8.39 4.74 9.19
C TYR A 34 8.07 5.33 7.81
N HIS A 35 7.41 6.47 7.85
CA HIS A 35 6.81 7.15 6.71
C HIS A 35 7.81 7.94 5.84
N GLY A 36 8.91 8.43 6.42
CA GLY A 36 9.78 9.38 5.73
C GLY A 36 9.00 10.61 5.26
N GLY A 37 8.91 10.83 3.94
CA GLY A 37 8.10 11.87 3.30
C GLY A 37 6.75 11.38 2.73
N GLY A 38 6.49 10.08 2.78
CA GLY A 38 5.32 9.40 2.22
C GLY A 38 4.53 8.61 3.27
N GLY A 39 3.77 7.59 2.87
CA GLY A 39 3.12 6.66 3.81
C GLY A 39 1.68 7.01 4.19
N ARG A 40 0.73 6.62 3.34
CA ARG A 40 -0.71 6.73 3.61
C ARG A 40 -1.51 5.75 2.77
N PHE A 41 -2.59 5.26 3.37
CA PHE A 41 -3.66 4.55 2.67
C PHE A 41 -4.74 5.52 2.21
N TYR A 42 -5.21 5.31 0.98
CA TYR A 42 -6.32 6.04 0.39
C TYR A 42 -7.38 5.07 -0.11
N THR A 43 -8.65 5.45 0.04
CA THR A 43 -9.72 4.86 -0.76
C THR A 43 -9.51 5.23 -2.24
N PRO A 44 -10.01 4.41 -3.18
CA PRO A 44 -10.01 4.77 -4.59
C PRO A 44 -10.73 6.11 -4.86
N GLN A 45 -11.81 6.40 -4.13
CA GLN A 45 -12.54 7.67 -4.27
C GLN A 45 -11.71 8.86 -3.79
N GLU A 46 -11.06 8.79 -2.62
CA GLU A 46 -10.16 9.87 -2.16
C GLU A 46 -9.02 10.11 -3.16
N TRP A 47 -8.57 9.05 -3.85
CA TRP A 47 -7.52 9.13 -4.87
C TRP A 47 -8.00 9.82 -6.15
N VAL A 48 -9.21 9.49 -6.61
CA VAL A 48 -9.90 10.18 -7.71
C VAL A 48 -10.14 11.65 -7.38
N ASP A 49 -10.64 11.94 -6.18
CA ASP A 49 -10.94 13.31 -5.73
C ASP A 49 -9.67 14.18 -5.64
N ARG A 50 -8.51 13.55 -5.41
CA ARG A 50 -7.20 14.21 -5.44
C ARG A 50 -6.73 14.55 -6.88
N GLY A 51 -7.34 13.95 -7.89
CA GLY A 51 -7.04 14.19 -9.31
C GLY A 51 -5.92 13.31 -9.87
N GLU A 52 -5.62 12.17 -9.23
CA GLU A 52 -4.59 11.23 -9.67
C GLU A 52 -5.13 10.30 -10.76
N GLU A 53 -4.28 9.93 -11.74
CA GLU A 53 -4.72 9.21 -12.95
C GLU A 53 -4.65 7.67 -12.82
N TYR A 54 -3.79 7.14 -11.95
CA TYR A 54 -3.54 5.71 -11.82
C TYR A 54 -4.08 5.18 -10.50
N GLY A 55 -4.56 3.92 -10.47
CA GLY A 55 -5.08 3.30 -9.24
C GLY A 55 -6.52 3.70 -8.89
N THR A 56 -7.22 4.42 -9.77
CA THR A 56 -8.59 4.91 -9.56
C THR A 56 -9.64 3.79 -9.46
N ASP A 57 -9.41 2.66 -10.12
CA ASP A 57 -10.29 1.48 -10.09
C ASP A 57 -9.78 0.38 -9.14
N SER A 58 -8.86 0.73 -8.24
CA SER A 58 -8.26 -0.20 -7.28
C SER A 58 -9.18 -0.49 -6.09
N LEU A 59 -8.72 -1.34 -5.17
CA LEU A 59 -9.37 -1.59 -3.88
C LEU A 59 -8.79 -0.73 -2.76
N LEU A 60 -7.55 -0.26 -2.93
CA LEU A 60 -6.74 0.49 -1.98
C LEU A 60 -5.58 1.12 -2.74
N VAL A 61 -5.24 2.36 -2.42
CA VAL A 61 -4.00 3.01 -2.87
C VAL A 61 -3.06 3.23 -1.68
N ILE A 62 -1.77 3.01 -1.91
CA ILE A 62 -0.67 3.21 -0.97
C ILE A 62 0.28 4.26 -1.54
N THR A 63 0.53 5.35 -0.83
CA THR A 63 1.65 6.24 -1.13
C THR A 63 2.89 5.84 -0.35
N HIS A 64 4.03 5.77 -1.02
CA HIS A 64 5.31 5.29 -0.49
C HIS A 64 6.49 6.11 -1.00
N ASP A 65 6.39 7.44 -0.90
CA ASP A 65 7.46 8.37 -1.25
C ASP A 65 8.60 8.32 -0.21
N GLY A 66 9.44 7.30 -0.34
CA GLY A 66 10.49 6.96 0.61
C GLY A 66 9.98 6.29 1.89
N GLY A 67 10.73 6.44 2.98
CA GLY A 67 10.48 5.69 4.22
C GLY A 67 10.90 4.21 4.10
N ASP A 68 10.77 3.50 5.22
CA ASP A 68 11.25 2.10 5.32
C ASP A 68 10.31 1.11 4.60
N HIS A 69 9.11 1.58 4.23
CA HIS A 69 8.11 0.80 3.51
C HIS A 69 8.23 0.91 1.98
N ALA A 70 8.90 1.94 1.45
CA ALA A 70 9.07 2.10 0.00
C ALA A 70 9.62 0.86 -0.73
N PRO A 71 10.66 0.18 -0.21
CA PRO A 71 11.19 -1.02 -0.86
C PRO A 71 10.19 -2.18 -0.99
N VAL A 72 9.13 -2.20 -0.16
CA VAL A 72 8.06 -3.22 -0.26
C VAL A 72 7.21 -3.02 -1.52
N PHE A 73 7.09 -1.79 -2.00
CA PHE A 73 6.12 -1.41 -3.04
C PHE A 73 6.74 -0.90 -4.33
N ASN A 74 8.02 -0.50 -4.31
CA ASN A 74 8.71 0.13 -5.43
C ASN A 74 9.85 -0.76 -5.95
N TYR A 75 9.73 -1.20 -7.20
CA TYR A 75 10.70 -2.08 -7.87
C TYR A 75 12.09 -1.44 -8.06
N ALA A 76 12.23 -0.12 -7.95
CA ALA A 76 13.51 0.58 -8.10
C ALA A 76 14.47 0.41 -6.91
N TYR A 77 13.99 -0.07 -5.75
CA TYR A 77 14.82 -0.25 -4.55
C TYR A 77 15.63 -1.55 -4.53
N ASP A 78 15.48 -2.42 -5.55
CA ASP A 78 16.25 -3.66 -5.70
C ASP A 78 16.17 -4.62 -4.49
N GLU A 79 15.02 -4.61 -3.78
CA GLU A 79 14.69 -5.54 -2.68
C GLU A 79 13.46 -6.41 -3.02
N PRO A 80 13.50 -7.22 -4.10
CA PRO A 80 12.33 -7.96 -4.60
C PRO A 80 11.76 -8.95 -3.58
N GLU A 81 12.56 -9.43 -2.64
CA GLU A 81 12.14 -10.38 -1.60
C GLU A 81 11.03 -9.80 -0.71
N LEU A 82 11.08 -8.50 -0.41
CA LEU A 82 10.06 -7.84 0.43
C LEU A 82 8.70 -7.79 -0.27
N GLY A 83 8.70 -7.42 -1.55
CA GLY A 83 7.49 -7.45 -2.38
C GLY A 83 6.92 -8.86 -2.48
N GLU A 84 7.77 -9.87 -2.63
CA GLU A 84 7.38 -11.28 -2.69
C GLU A 84 6.79 -11.81 -1.37
N GLU A 85 7.35 -11.40 -0.23
CA GLU A 85 6.80 -11.73 1.09
C GLU A 85 5.40 -11.15 1.29
N LEU A 86 5.21 -9.87 0.95
CA LEU A 86 3.90 -9.24 1.01
C LEU A 86 2.92 -9.93 0.03
N ARG A 87 3.37 -10.24 -1.19
CA ARG A 87 2.57 -10.95 -2.19
C ARG A 87 2.05 -12.29 -1.65
N ARG A 88 2.88 -13.06 -0.94
CA ARG A 88 2.47 -14.33 -0.32
C ARG A 88 1.40 -14.16 0.75
N LYS A 89 1.38 -13.03 1.46
CA LYS A 89 0.35 -12.71 2.47
C LYS A 89 -0.98 -12.29 1.83
N LEU A 90 -0.93 -11.61 0.69
CA LEU A 90 -2.12 -11.12 -0.03
C LEU A 90 -2.74 -12.18 -0.97
N GLN A 91 -1.94 -13.10 -1.51
CA GLN A 91 -2.40 -14.12 -2.46
C GLN A 91 -3.58 -14.97 -1.93
N PRO A 92 -3.60 -15.45 -0.67
CA PRO A 92 -4.76 -16.19 -0.12
C PRO A 92 -6.06 -15.39 -0.07
N LEU A 93 -5.97 -14.05 -0.09
CA LEU A 93 -7.12 -13.14 -0.15
C LEU A 93 -7.58 -12.86 -1.59
N GLY A 94 -6.87 -13.41 -2.58
CA GLY A 94 -7.10 -13.12 -4.00
C GLY A 94 -6.75 -11.67 -4.34
N LEU A 95 -5.64 -11.15 -3.80
CA LEU A 95 -5.20 -9.77 -3.95
C LEU A 95 -3.75 -9.69 -4.43
N PHE A 96 -3.42 -8.65 -5.18
CA PHE A 96 -2.04 -8.31 -5.56
C PHE A 96 -1.79 -6.80 -5.50
N VAL A 97 -0.52 -6.41 -5.35
CA VAL A 97 -0.08 -5.01 -5.39
C VAL A 97 0.60 -4.75 -6.72
N GLU A 98 0.24 -3.65 -7.36
CA GLU A 98 0.88 -3.14 -8.56
C GLU A 98 1.49 -1.77 -8.28
N GLN A 99 2.73 -1.57 -8.71
CA GLN A 99 3.34 -0.24 -8.68
C GLN A 99 2.72 0.65 -9.77
N CYS A 100 2.13 1.77 -9.36
CA CYS A 100 1.55 2.75 -10.29
C CYS A 100 2.59 3.79 -10.73
N THR A 101 3.32 4.34 -9.76
CA THR A 101 4.38 5.34 -9.98
C THR A 101 5.57 5.04 -9.08
N SER A 102 6.63 5.86 -9.11
CA SER A 102 7.75 5.73 -8.18
C SER A 102 7.39 6.01 -6.71
N TRP A 103 6.20 6.55 -6.43
CA TRP A 103 5.78 6.98 -5.10
C TRP A 103 4.39 6.46 -4.70
N SER A 104 3.75 5.66 -5.55
CA SER A 104 2.43 5.07 -5.28
C SER A 104 2.24 3.68 -5.88
N SER A 105 1.47 2.85 -5.19
CA SER A 105 1.04 1.52 -5.61
C SER A 105 -0.44 1.33 -5.31
N ALA A 106 -1.08 0.41 -6.03
CA ALA A 106 -2.49 0.10 -5.89
C ALA A 106 -2.70 -1.40 -5.64
N VAL A 107 -3.75 -1.76 -4.91
CA VAL A 107 -4.16 -3.14 -4.68
C VAL A 107 -5.34 -3.49 -5.57
N TYR A 108 -5.26 -4.62 -6.27
CA TYR A 108 -6.32 -5.14 -7.10
C TYR A 108 -6.68 -6.58 -6.73
N ALA A 109 -7.86 -7.04 -7.16
CA ALA A 109 -8.25 -8.44 -7.06
C ALA A 109 -7.59 -9.28 -8.16
N ILE A 110 -7.28 -10.54 -7.83
CA ILE A 110 -6.88 -11.61 -8.77
C ILE A 110 -8.13 -12.30 -9.30
#